data_AF-A0A543L9E3-F1
#
_entry.id   AF-A0A543L9E3-F1
#
_cell.length_a   1.000
_cell.length_b   1.000
_cell.length_c   1.000
_cell.angle_alpha   90.00
_cell.angle_beta   90.00
_cell.angle_gamma   90.00
#
_symmetry.space_group_name_H-M   'P 1'
#
loop_
_entity.id
_entity.type
_entity.pdbx_description
1 polymer ?
#
loop_
_entity_poly.entity_id
_entity_poly.type
_entity_poly.pdbx_seq_one_letter_code
_entity_poly.pdbx_strand_id
1 'polypeptide(L)' 'MSTAIIYAHPDGHEITVGAGLLTACTSEGTAVSLPIGPDGLRDVAAKLLALADEVEAKQ' A
#
# COMPACT_ATOMS: atom_id res chain seq x y z
N MET A 1 -10.71 11.08 -11.60
CA MET A 1 -9.97 9.90 -11.10
C MET A 1 -9.97 10.00 -9.58
N SER A 2 -10.57 9.03 -8.89
CA SER A 2 -10.63 9.03 -7.41
C SER A 2 -9.40 8.36 -6.81
N THR A 3 -8.85 8.95 -5.76
CA THR A 3 -7.81 8.33 -4.91
C THR A 3 -8.50 7.53 -3.81
N ALA A 4 -8.02 6.32 -3.53
CA ALA A 4 -8.49 5.45 -2.45
C ALA A 4 -7.39 5.27 -1.41
N ILE A 5 -7.72 5.43 -0.12
CA ILE A 5 -6.85 5.03 0.99
C ILE A 5 -7.02 3.51 1.15
N ILE A 6 -5.93 2.76 1.00
CA ILE A 6 -5.92 1.29 1.14
C ILE A 6 -5.31 0.82 2.46
N TYR A 7 -4.61 1.71 3.16
CA TYR A 7 -4.10 1.48 4.50
C TYR A 7 -3.93 2.82 5.23
N ALA A 8 -4.34 2.87 6.50
CA ALA A 8 -4.15 4.02 7.37
C ALA A 8 -3.71 3.51 8.75
N HIS A 9 -2.49 3.86 9.15
CA HIS A 9 -1.93 3.58 10.46
C HIS A 9 -2.40 4.64 11.47
N PRO A 10 -2.69 4.29 12.74
CA PRO A 10 -3.05 5.24 13.79
C PRO A 10 -2.03 6.38 13.99
N ASP A 11 -0.75 6.13 13.73
CA ASP A 11 0.31 7.14 13.83
C ASP A 11 0.35 8.10 12.63
N GLY A 12 -0.61 8.01 11.70
CA GLY A 12 -0.75 8.93 10.57
C GLY A 12 0.01 8.53 9.29
N HIS A 13 0.47 7.28 9.19
CA HIS A 13 1.04 6.75 7.95
C HIS A 13 -0.07 6.20 7.04
N GLU A 14 -0.03 6.52 5.76
CA GLU A 14 -1.06 6.09 4.82
C GLU A 14 -0.47 5.47 3.57
N ILE A 15 -1.21 4.53 2.98
CA ILE A 15 -0.97 4.07 1.61
C ILE A 15 -2.23 4.36 0.81
N THR A 16 -2.07 5.08 -0.30
CA THR A 16 -3.14 5.47 -1.21
C THR A 16 -2.88 4.95 -2.62
N VAL A 17 -3.95 4.72 -3.37
CA VAL A 17 -3.89 4.37 -4.80
C VAL A 17 -4.77 5.34 -5.57
N GLY A 18 -4.19 6.01 -6.56
CA GLY A 18 -4.91 6.97 -7.38
C GLY A 18 -4.06 7.39 -8.57
N ALA A 19 -4.71 7.80 -9.66
CA ALA A 19 -4.04 8.30 -10.86
C ALA A 19 -2.91 7.37 -11.42
N GLY A 20 -3.03 6.05 -11.24
CA GLY A 20 -2.02 5.08 -11.66
C GLY A 20 -0.76 5.04 -10.78
N LEU A 21 -0.87 5.54 -9.55
CA LEU A 21 0.21 5.59 -8.57
C LEU A 21 -0.20 4.85 -7.29
N LEU A 22 0.76 4.15 -6.69
CA LEU A 22 0.75 3.71 -5.30
C LEU A 22 1.61 4.70 -4.51
N THR A 23 1.01 5.37 -3.53
CA THR A 23 1.68 6.42 -2.77
C THR A 23 1.68 6.06 -1.29
N ALA A 24 2.88 5.97 -0.71
CA ALA A 24 3.05 5.90 0.73
C ALA A 24 3.31 7.32 1.27
N CYS A 25 2.54 7.73 2.28
CA CYS A 25 2.67 9.02 2.95
C CYS A 25 3.05 8.79 4.42
N THR A 26 4.00 9.58 4.92
CA THR A 26 4.33 9.64 6.35
C THR A 26 3.45 10.66 7.07
N SER A 27 3.38 10.54 8.39
CA SER A 27 2.67 11.50 9.25
C SER A 27 3.24 12.93 9.19
N GLU A 28 4.48 13.08 8.76
CA GLU A 28 5.12 14.38 8.52
C GLU A 28 4.85 14.94 7.11
N GLY A 29 4.02 14.27 6.31
CA GLY A 29 3.65 14.70 4.96
C GLY A 29 4.67 14.37 3.87
N THR A 30 5.66 13.51 4.16
CA THR A 30 6.58 13.02 3.13
C THR A 30 5.90 11.91 2.33
N ALA A 31 5.84 12.05 1.01
CA ALA A 31 5.21 11.08 0.13
C ALA A 31 6.18 10.48 -0.89
N VAL A 32 6.14 9.16 -1.07
CA VAL A 32 6.83 8.45 -2.15
C VAL A 32 5.78 7.77 -3.01
N SER A 33 5.85 7.99 -4.33
CA SER A 33 4.90 7.46 -5.29
C SER A 33 5.58 6.56 -6.31
N LEU A 34 4.97 5.41 -6.60
CA LEU A 34 5.42 4.45 -7.59
C LEU A 34 4.33 4.25 -8.65
N PRO A 35 4.66 4.24 -9.95
CA PRO A 35 3.70 3.89 -10.98
C PRO A 35 3.23 2.44 -10.80
N ILE A 36 1.92 2.25 -10.77
CA ILE A 36 1.32 0.92 -10.67
C ILE A 36 0.03 0.84 -11.49
N GLY A 37 -0.08 -0.23 -12.26
CA GLY A 37 -1.30 -0.58 -12.97
C GLY A 37 -2.17 -1.59 -12.20
N PRO A 38 -3.38 -1.89 -12.70
CA PRO A 38 -4.27 -2.89 -12.09
C PRO A 38 -3.63 -4.26 -11.87
N ASP A 39 -2.79 -4.73 -12.81
CA ASP A 39 -2.15 -6.04 -12.69
C ASP A 39 -1.04 -6.05 -11.65
N GLY A 40 -0.27 -4.97 -11.56
CA GLY A 40 0.72 -4.79 -10.49
C GLY A 40 0.07 -4.74 -9.11
N LEU A 41 -1.08 -4.08 -8.97
CA LEU A 41 -1.85 -4.07 -7.71
C LEU A 41 -2.27 -5.48 -7.29
N ARG A 42 -2.75 -6.31 -8.23
CA ARG A 42 -3.13 -7.70 -7.96
C ARG A 42 -1.94 -8.54 -7.53
N ASP A 43 -0.80 -8.39 -8.20
CA ASP A 43 0.44 -9.10 -7.85
C ASP A 43 0.94 -8.72 -6.45
N VAL A 44 0.96 -7.41 -6.12
CA VAL A 44 1.31 -6.92 -4.79
C VAL A 44 0.35 -7.48 -3.73
N ALA A 45 -0.96 -7.46 -3.98
CA ALA A 45 -1.95 -8.00 -3.04
C ALA A 45 -1.73 -9.49 -2.75
N ALA A 46 -1.47 -10.30 -3.78
CA ALA A 46 -1.20 -11.73 -3.61
C ALA A 46 0.09 -11.99 -2.81
N LYS A 47 1.15 -11.22 -3.06
CA LYS A 47 2.41 -11.33 -2.32
C LYS A 47 2.27 -10.89 -0.87
N LEU A 48 1.50 -9.83 -0.60
CA LEU A 48 1.24 -9.37 0.77
C LEU A 48 0.46 -10.40 1.58
N LEU A 49 -0.54 -11.07 0.98
CA LEU A 49 -1.27 -12.14 1.65
C LEU A 49 -0.35 -13.30 2.03
N ALA A 50 0.45 -13.81 1.09
CA ALA A 50 1.41 -14.87 1.35
C ALA A 50 2.44 -14.48 2.43
N LEU A 51 2.92 -13.23 2.39
CA LEU A 51 3.85 -12.72 3.40
C LEU A 51 3.22 -12.61 4.79
N ALA A 52 1.94 -12.23 4.88
CA ALA A 52 1.23 -12.15 6.15
C ALA A 52 1.15 -13.53 6.83
N ASP A 53 0.79 -14.57 6.07
CA ASP A 53 0.77 -15.95 6.56
C ASP A 53 2.16 -16.40 7.07
N GLU A 54 3.23 -16.03 6.36
CA GLU A 54 4.60 -16.32 6.79
C GLU A 54 5.02 -15.58 8.06
N VAL A 55 4.57 -14.33 8.25
CA VAL A 55 4.87 -13.54 9.43
C VAL A 55 4.18 -14.13 10.64
N GLU A 56 2.90 -14.49 10.52
CA GLU A 56 2.13 -15.13 11.61
C GLU A 56 2.74 -16.47 12.01
N ALA A 57 3.16 -17.31 11.06
CA ALA A 57 3.76 -18.61 11.34
C ALA A 57 5.13 -18.54 12.07
N LYS A 58 5.79 -17.37 12.07
CA LYS A 58 7.10 -17.15 12.71
C LYS A 58 7.00 -16.48 14.08
N GLN A 59 5.80 -16.11 14.52
CA GLN A 59 5.51 -15.55 15.85
C GLN A 59 5.21 -16.65 16.87
#